data_AF-A0A8H2XXX5-F1
#
_entry.id   AF-A0A8H2XXX5-F1
#
_cell.length_a   1.000
_cell.length_b   1.000
_cell.length_c   1.000
_cell.angle_alpha   90.00
_cell.angle_beta   90.00
_cell.angle_gamma   90.00
#
_symmetry.space_group_name_H-M   'P 1'
#
loop_
_entity.id
_entity.type
_entity.pdbx_description
1 polymer ?
#
loop_
_entity_poly.entity_id
_entity_poly.type
_entity_poly.pdbx_seq_one_letter_code
_entity_poly.pdbx_strand_id
1 'polypeptide(L)'
;MLRLLVRYGAVCKSILGSKCIDHIIQTVRHARGHETSGPASDLVPPLGSKVVVAMSGGVDSSVTAALLKRDRQDLQISAVFMRNWDTRDESGSDVGCEWEKDWEDVKRVCARIGIPYQLKDFSQQYWTRVFTPALEAWANGRTPNPDVFCNREIKFGALFESIISPEDNSTWLATGHYARIAYYRGKPRLMRAKDGNKDQTYYLSSVGESRLRRTLFPISDLTKPSIRALAQEMNLPTAERGESMGLCFVGERRKFDQFLSEYIPPSSGPILLYPSMKQVGEHKGLHTLTIGQNARVPGQPKKLFVARKEGGALLVVDDVNHPALLCTSVTLVDWKWISEGNDEIKELDGQASSSEGMPILAQIRHRMTPVPGVLRKS
;
A
#
# COMPACT_ATOMS: atom_id res chain seq x y z
N MET A 1 -19.49 7.06 11.04
CA MET A 1 -19.18 6.97 9.59
C MET A 1 -18.38 8.23 9.23
N LEU A 2 -17.51 8.26 8.22
CA LEU A 2 -16.78 9.50 7.86
C LEU A 2 -17.07 9.86 6.41
N ARG A 3 -17.36 11.14 6.14
CA ARG A 3 -17.56 11.66 4.80
C ARG A 3 -16.40 12.55 4.42
N LEU A 4 -15.68 12.17 3.37
CA LEU A 4 -14.63 12.99 2.78
C LEU A 4 -15.19 13.75 1.59
N LEU A 5 -15.24 15.07 1.67
CA LEU A 5 -15.54 15.95 0.53
C LEU A 5 -14.24 16.21 -0.24
N VAL A 6 -14.17 15.79 -1.50
CA VAL A 6 -13.02 16.01 -2.38
C VAL A 6 -13.40 17.08 -3.39
N ARG A 7 -12.65 18.19 -3.46
CA ARG A 7 -12.85 19.18 -4.52
C ARG A 7 -12.12 18.71 -5.78
N TYR A 8 -12.84 18.10 -6.71
CA TYR A 8 -12.34 17.94 -8.09
C TYR A 8 -12.55 19.27 -8.83
N GLY A 9 -11.47 20.04 -8.99
CA GLY A 9 -11.42 21.13 -9.96
C GLY A 9 -10.97 20.55 -11.30
N ALA A 10 -11.72 20.84 -12.36
CA ALA A 10 -11.31 20.57 -13.73
C ALA A 10 -9.85 21.03 -13.93
N VAL A 11 -9.03 20.20 -14.56
CA VAL A 11 -7.74 20.63 -15.10
C VAL A 11 -8.06 21.59 -16.25
N CYS A 12 -8.28 22.85 -15.91
CA CYS A 12 -8.26 23.95 -16.85
C CYS A 12 -6.85 24.56 -16.76
N LYS A 13 -6.08 24.41 -17.84
CA LYS A 13 -4.90 25.24 -18.10
C LYS A 13 -5.37 26.70 -18.10
N SER A 14 -5.12 27.44 -17.03
CA SER A 14 -4.70 28.84 -17.01
C SER A 14 -5.02 29.49 -15.65
N ILE A 15 -4.01 30.18 -15.10
CA ILE A 15 -4.09 31.20 -14.06
C ILE A 15 -4.44 30.68 -12.65
N LEU A 16 -3.39 30.30 -11.91
CA LEU A 16 -3.37 30.47 -10.45
C LEU A 16 -2.12 31.28 -10.10
N GLY A 17 -2.36 32.55 -9.79
CA GLY A 17 -1.33 33.52 -9.40
C GLY A 17 -0.69 33.19 -8.06
N SER A 18 0.53 33.71 -7.88
CA SER A 18 1.45 33.51 -6.75
C SER A 18 0.82 33.65 -5.35
N LYS A 19 -0.26 34.42 -5.20
CA LYS A 19 -0.86 34.73 -3.89
C LYS A 19 -1.58 33.56 -3.21
N CYS A 20 -2.03 32.54 -3.94
CA CYS A 20 -2.73 31.39 -3.34
C CYS A 20 -1.76 30.32 -2.79
N ILE A 21 -0.54 30.27 -3.34
CA ILE A 21 0.54 29.40 -2.86
C ILE A 21 1.14 29.99 -1.57
N ASP A 22 1.28 31.31 -1.47
CA ASP A 22 1.82 31.98 -0.29
C ASP A 22 0.95 31.78 0.97
N HIS A 23 -0.37 31.68 0.81
CA HIS A 23 -1.28 31.44 1.94
C HIS A 23 -1.20 29.99 2.46
N ILE A 24 -1.03 29.00 1.57
CA ILE A 24 -0.80 27.60 1.96
C ILE A 24 0.59 27.45 2.62
N ILE A 25 1.60 28.16 2.11
CA ILE A 25 2.94 28.19 2.72
C ILE A 25 2.91 28.85 4.10
N GLN A 26 2.11 29.91 4.30
CA GLN A 26 1.97 30.56 5.60
C GLN A 26 1.24 29.69 6.64
N THR A 27 0.19 28.95 6.26
CA THR A 27 -0.47 27.99 7.16
C THR A 27 0.45 26.82 7.54
N VAL A 28 1.29 26.35 6.61
CA VAL A 28 2.35 25.36 6.89
C VAL A 28 3.49 25.95 7.75
N ARG A 29 3.78 27.26 7.65
CA ARG A 29 4.73 27.96 8.51
C ARG A 29 4.20 28.22 9.92
N HIS A 30 2.89 28.45 10.09
CA HIS A 30 2.28 28.54 11.42
C HIS A 30 2.25 27.19 12.14
N ALA A 31 2.08 26.08 11.41
CA ALA A 31 2.30 24.73 11.96
C ALA A 31 3.78 24.41 12.28
N ARG A 32 4.73 25.19 11.78
CA ARG A 32 6.16 25.14 12.17
C ARG A 32 6.50 26.10 13.32
N GLY A 33 5.55 26.91 13.81
CA GLY A 33 5.76 27.89 14.88
C GLY A 33 5.72 27.32 16.30
N HIS A 34 5.43 26.03 16.46
CA HIS A 34 5.64 25.30 17.71
C HIS A 34 6.78 24.29 17.54
N GLU A 35 7.99 24.80 17.32
CA GLU A 35 9.20 24.12 17.76
C GLU A 35 9.20 24.11 19.30
N THR A 36 8.49 23.14 19.89
CA THR A 36 8.76 22.75 21.27
C THR A 36 10.06 21.97 21.26
N SER A 37 11.10 22.63 21.74
CA SER A 37 12.42 22.12 22.09
C SER A 37 12.35 20.75 22.79
N GLY A 38 12.65 19.71 22.02
CA GLY A 38 12.99 18.37 22.49
C GLY A 38 13.60 17.63 21.30
N PRO A 39 14.71 16.88 21.47
CA PRO A 39 15.30 16.20 20.33
C PRO A 39 14.25 15.27 19.72
N ALA A 40 14.09 15.30 18.40
CA ALA A 40 13.48 14.21 17.67
C ALA A 40 14.38 12.99 17.88
N SER A 41 14.22 12.29 19.01
CA SER A 41 14.87 11.02 19.21
C SER A 41 14.14 10.06 18.31
N ASP A 42 14.67 9.86 17.10
CA ASP A 42 14.35 8.67 16.33
C ASP A 42 14.47 7.49 17.30
N LEU A 43 13.42 6.68 17.44
CA LEU A 43 13.48 5.51 18.30
C LEU A 43 14.41 4.52 17.60
N VAL A 44 15.69 4.60 17.92
CA VAL A 44 16.71 3.70 17.41
C VAL A 44 16.66 2.42 18.25
N PRO A 45 16.76 1.23 17.65
CA PRO A 45 16.88 -0.01 18.41
C PRO A 45 18.03 0.09 19.42
N PRO A 46 17.80 -0.23 20.72
CA PRO A 46 18.85 -0.27 21.72
C PRO A 46 20.01 -1.20 21.33
N LEU A 47 21.19 -0.95 21.90
CA LEU A 47 22.35 -1.84 21.76
C LEU A 47 21.98 -3.30 22.04
N GLY A 48 22.42 -4.21 21.17
CA GLY A 48 22.15 -5.64 21.30
C GLY A 48 20.74 -6.08 20.89
N SER A 49 19.89 -5.16 20.42
CA SER A 49 18.57 -5.51 19.89
C SER A 49 18.66 -6.46 18.69
N LYS A 50 17.65 -7.30 18.54
CA LYS A 50 17.50 -8.19 17.39
C LYS A 50 16.73 -7.46 16.30
N VAL A 51 17.27 -7.44 15.09
CA VAL A 51 16.57 -6.88 13.92
C VAL A 51 16.37 -8.00 12.91
N VAL A 52 15.10 -8.33 12.68
CA VAL A 52 14.69 -9.31 11.68
C VAL A 52 14.31 -8.55 10.41
N VAL A 53 15.04 -8.76 9.33
CA VAL A 53 14.77 -8.15 8.02
C VAL A 53 13.82 -9.05 7.23
N ALA A 54 12.63 -8.55 6.90
CA ALA A 54 11.73 -9.23 5.97
C ALA A 54 12.26 -9.11 4.55
N MET A 55 12.80 -10.20 4.03
CA MET A 55 13.40 -10.27 2.72
C MET A 55 12.47 -10.94 1.72
N SER A 56 12.32 -10.33 0.54
CA SER A 56 11.43 -10.80 -0.53
C SER A 56 12.18 -11.46 -1.69
N GLY A 57 13.51 -11.53 -1.63
CA GLY A 57 14.36 -11.85 -2.79
C GLY A 57 14.61 -10.66 -3.72
N GLY A 58 13.91 -9.53 -3.53
CA GLY A 58 14.13 -8.29 -4.29
C GLY A 58 15.29 -7.42 -3.77
N VAL A 59 15.83 -6.59 -4.67
CA VAL A 59 16.98 -5.69 -4.42
C VAL A 59 16.77 -4.75 -3.23
N ASP A 60 15.55 -4.24 -3.02
CA ASP A 60 15.25 -3.27 -1.95
C ASP A 60 15.46 -3.89 -0.56
N SER A 61 14.98 -5.11 -0.37
CA SER A 61 15.19 -5.85 0.88
C SER A 61 16.64 -6.35 1.05
N SER A 62 17.34 -6.65 -0.05
CA SER A 62 18.76 -7.01 -0.01
C SER A 62 19.63 -5.86 0.46
N VAL A 63 19.43 -4.66 -0.11
CA VAL A 63 20.15 -3.45 0.31
C VAL A 63 19.78 -3.07 1.73
N THR A 64 18.51 -3.23 2.12
CA THR A 64 18.08 -3.02 3.52
C THR A 64 18.89 -3.87 4.51
N ALA A 65 19.00 -5.18 4.26
CA ALA A 65 19.76 -6.09 5.12
C ALA A 65 21.26 -5.74 5.12
N ALA A 66 21.81 -5.43 3.94
CA ALA A 66 23.22 -5.13 3.78
C ALA A 66 23.61 -3.80 4.48
N LEU A 67 22.78 -2.75 4.37
CA LEU A 67 22.98 -1.49 5.08
C LEU A 67 22.94 -1.68 6.60
N LEU A 68 21.95 -2.41 7.12
CA LEU A 68 21.87 -2.71 8.55
C LEU A 68 23.10 -3.48 9.04
N LYS A 69 23.55 -4.49 8.29
CA LYS A 69 24.74 -5.27 8.64
C LYS A 69 26.02 -4.41 8.63
N ARG A 70 26.16 -3.50 7.66
CA ARG A 70 27.33 -2.62 7.51
C ARG A 70 27.36 -1.52 8.58
N ASP A 71 26.22 -0.85 8.79
CA ASP A 71 26.15 0.41 9.53
C ASP A 71 25.79 0.22 11.01
N ARG A 72 25.24 -0.95 11.39
CA ARG A 72 24.75 -1.25 12.75
C ARG A 72 25.36 -2.52 13.33
N GLN A 73 26.67 -2.49 13.54
CA GLN A 73 27.43 -3.60 14.14
C GLN A 73 27.03 -3.89 15.60
N ASP A 74 26.33 -2.95 16.23
CA ASP A 74 25.77 -3.03 17.57
C ASP A 74 24.48 -3.87 17.66
N LEU A 75 23.93 -4.32 16.52
CA LEU A 75 22.67 -5.04 16.43
C LEU A 75 22.85 -6.49 15.96
N GLN A 76 21.94 -7.36 16.37
CA GLN A 76 21.87 -8.74 15.89
C GLN A 76 20.95 -8.82 14.68
N ILE A 77 21.54 -8.79 13.47
CA ILE A 77 20.79 -8.81 12.21
C ILE A 77 20.51 -10.25 11.77
N SER A 78 19.26 -10.53 11.41
CA SER A 78 18.82 -11.79 10.80
C SER A 78 17.81 -11.53 9.68
N ALA A 79 17.59 -12.49 8.80
CA ALA A 79 16.61 -12.40 7.72
C ALA A 79 15.47 -13.40 7.90
N VAL A 80 14.28 -13.00 7.44
CA VAL A 80 13.12 -13.88 7.29
C VAL A 80 12.56 -13.74 5.89
N PHE A 81 12.37 -14.87 5.22
CA PHE A 81 11.60 -14.96 3.98
C PHE A 81 10.21 -15.53 4.31
N MET A 82 9.18 -14.95 3.71
CA MET A 82 7.80 -15.39 3.90
C MET A 82 7.33 -16.14 2.66
N ARG A 83 6.97 -17.42 2.82
CA ARG A 83 6.16 -18.13 1.83
C ARG A 83 4.69 -17.85 2.13
N ASN A 84 4.03 -17.05 1.29
CA ASN A 84 2.63 -16.66 1.49
C ASN A 84 1.69 -17.24 0.43
N TRP A 85 2.24 -17.84 -0.60
CA TRP A 85 1.51 -18.44 -1.70
C TRP A 85 2.36 -19.56 -2.27
N ASP A 86 1.74 -20.71 -2.55
CA ASP A 86 2.37 -21.83 -3.21
C ASP A 86 1.47 -22.24 -4.37
N THR A 87 1.97 -22.12 -5.60
CA THR A 87 1.20 -22.48 -6.80
C THR A 87 0.86 -23.96 -6.84
N ARG A 88 1.58 -24.80 -6.10
CA ARG A 88 1.26 -26.22 -5.94
C ARG A 88 -0.04 -26.43 -5.18
N ASP A 89 -0.38 -25.52 -4.27
CA ASP A 89 -1.64 -25.56 -3.54
C ASP A 89 -2.83 -25.22 -4.45
N GLU A 90 -2.59 -24.55 -5.58
CA GLU A 90 -3.60 -24.27 -6.62
C GLU A 90 -3.71 -25.41 -7.65
N SER A 91 -2.58 -25.79 -8.25
CA SER A 91 -2.58 -26.59 -9.48
C SER A 91 -1.98 -27.99 -9.32
N GLY A 92 -1.48 -28.36 -8.14
CA GLY A 92 -0.79 -29.63 -7.90
C GLY A 92 0.49 -29.82 -8.73
N SER A 93 1.06 -28.74 -9.27
CA SER A 93 2.20 -28.78 -10.19
C SER A 93 3.34 -27.89 -9.69
N ASP A 94 4.58 -28.37 -9.81
CA ASP A 94 5.80 -27.61 -9.53
C ASP A 94 6.10 -26.51 -10.57
N VAL A 95 5.35 -26.46 -11.68
CA VAL A 95 5.55 -25.48 -12.74
C VAL A 95 5.04 -24.10 -12.30
N GLY A 96 5.97 -23.18 -12.03
CA GLY A 96 5.63 -21.79 -11.68
C GLY A 96 5.86 -21.41 -10.21
N CYS A 97 6.57 -22.23 -9.42
CA CYS A 97 6.99 -21.88 -8.06
C CYS A 97 8.00 -20.70 -8.04
N GLU A 98 7.50 -19.47 -8.17
CA GLU A 98 8.32 -18.25 -8.14
C GLU A 98 8.98 -18.04 -6.77
N TRP A 99 8.32 -18.46 -5.68
CA TRP A 99 8.83 -18.27 -4.33
C TRP A 99 10.14 -19.01 -4.06
N GLU A 100 10.39 -20.15 -4.72
CA GLU A 100 11.63 -20.93 -4.53
C GLU A 100 12.86 -20.18 -5.09
N LYS A 101 12.69 -19.48 -6.21
CA LYS A 101 13.74 -18.62 -6.79
C LYS A 101 14.01 -17.42 -5.89
N ASP A 102 12.95 -16.83 -5.34
CA ASP A 102 13.06 -15.71 -4.40
C ASP A 102 13.74 -16.12 -3.11
N TRP A 103 13.43 -17.33 -2.65
CA TRP A 103 14.09 -17.93 -1.50
C TRP A 103 15.58 -18.18 -1.77
N GLU A 104 15.94 -18.71 -2.94
CA GLU A 104 17.34 -18.86 -3.33
C GLU A 104 18.08 -17.52 -3.35
N ASP A 105 17.46 -16.46 -3.88
CA ASP A 105 18.04 -15.11 -3.86
C ASP A 105 18.28 -14.61 -2.44
N VAL A 106 17.35 -14.84 -1.51
CA VAL A 106 17.57 -14.51 -0.09
C VAL A 106 18.75 -15.28 0.47
N LYS A 107 18.85 -16.60 0.24
CA LYS A 107 19.97 -17.41 0.72
C LYS A 107 21.30 -16.89 0.21
N ARG A 108 21.39 -16.60 -1.11
CA ARG A 108 22.61 -16.05 -1.73
C ARG A 108 23.00 -14.69 -1.16
N VAL A 109 22.04 -13.79 -0.96
CA VAL A 109 22.30 -12.47 -0.36
C VAL A 109 22.76 -12.62 1.09
N CYS A 110 22.08 -13.43 1.90
CA CYS A 110 22.42 -13.63 3.30
C CYS A 110 23.80 -14.28 3.49
N ALA A 111 24.15 -15.25 2.63
CA ALA A 111 25.48 -15.84 2.58
C ALA A 111 26.55 -14.79 2.23
N ARG A 112 26.27 -13.90 1.28
CA ARG A 112 27.18 -12.82 0.86
C ARG A 112 27.46 -11.81 1.97
N ILE A 113 26.45 -11.43 2.77
CA ILE A 113 26.59 -10.42 3.84
C ILE A 113 26.86 -11.02 5.23
N GLY A 114 26.77 -12.35 5.37
CA GLY A 114 27.05 -13.06 6.62
C GLY A 114 26.00 -12.83 7.71
N ILE A 115 24.72 -13.04 7.39
CA ILE A 115 23.62 -13.04 8.38
C ILE A 115 22.82 -14.34 8.34
N PRO A 116 22.29 -14.81 9.48
CA PRO A 116 21.39 -15.97 9.51
C PRO A 116 20.05 -15.65 8.84
N TYR A 117 19.40 -16.69 8.30
CA TYR A 117 18.12 -16.56 7.63
C TYR A 117 17.19 -17.73 7.97
N GLN A 118 15.89 -17.48 7.88
CA GLN A 118 14.84 -18.49 8.05
C GLN A 118 13.71 -18.30 7.05
N LEU A 119 13.03 -19.39 6.70
CA LEU A 119 11.77 -19.36 5.96
C LEU A 119 10.62 -19.55 6.94
N LYS A 120 9.58 -18.72 6.81
CA LYS A 120 8.31 -18.91 7.52
C LYS A 120 7.18 -19.00 6.51
N ASP A 121 6.28 -19.95 6.74
CA ASP A 121 5.09 -20.12 5.92
C ASP A 121 3.90 -19.39 6.56
N PHE A 122 3.29 -18.48 5.80
CA PHE A 122 2.05 -17.81 6.15
C PHE A 122 0.98 -17.96 5.05
N SER A 123 1.07 -19.00 4.22
CA SER A 123 0.10 -19.33 3.17
C SER A 123 -1.33 -19.40 3.70
N GLN A 124 -1.55 -20.09 4.82
CA GLN A 124 -2.85 -20.20 5.46
C GLN A 124 -3.39 -18.83 5.92
N GLN A 125 -2.54 -18.01 6.54
CA GLN A 125 -2.91 -16.67 7.02
C GLN A 125 -3.18 -15.74 5.85
N TYR A 126 -2.39 -15.82 4.76
CA TYR A 126 -2.61 -15.05 3.55
C TYR A 126 -3.94 -15.42 2.90
N TRP A 127 -4.21 -16.72 2.75
CA TRP A 127 -5.47 -17.21 2.20
C TRP A 127 -6.66 -16.67 2.99
N THR A 128 -6.66 -16.86 4.31
CA THR A 128 -7.80 -16.53 5.18
C THR A 128 -7.97 -15.05 5.45
N ARG A 129 -6.89 -14.29 5.64
CA ARG A 129 -6.93 -12.88 6.08
C ARG A 129 -6.81 -11.88 4.94
N VAL A 130 -6.30 -12.28 3.79
CA VAL A 130 -6.07 -11.39 2.63
C VAL A 130 -6.87 -11.84 1.42
N PHE A 131 -6.74 -13.09 1.00
CA PHE A 131 -7.29 -13.56 -0.26
C PHE A 131 -8.81 -13.77 -0.21
N THR A 132 -9.32 -14.52 0.77
CA THR A 132 -10.77 -14.75 0.94
C THR A 132 -11.56 -13.44 1.06
N PRO A 133 -11.18 -12.46 1.91
CA PRO A 133 -11.89 -11.18 1.96
C PRO A 133 -11.83 -10.40 0.64
N ALA A 134 -10.73 -10.53 -0.12
CA ALA A 134 -10.63 -9.92 -1.44
C ALA A 134 -11.58 -10.60 -2.45
N LEU A 135 -11.67 -11.93 -2.44
CA LEU A 135 -12.64 -12.69 -3.25
C LEU A 135 -14.07 -12.27 -2.96
N GLU A 136 -14.45 -12.13 -1.68
CA GLU A 136 -15.77 -11.64 -1.28
C GLU A 136 -16.02 -10.22 -1.79
N ALA A 137 -15.04 -9.32 -1.69
CA ALA A 137 -15.16 -7.96 -2.19
C ALA A 137 -15.35 -7.94 -3.72
N TRP A 138 -14.54 -8.70 -4.46
CA TRP A 138 -14.67 -8.84 -5.91
C TRP A 138 -16.01 -9.44 -6.32
N ALA A 139 -16.45 -10.53 -5.67
CA ALA A 139 -17.74 -11.17 -5.92
C ALA A 139 -18.91 -10.19 -5.77
N ASN A 140 -18.82 -9.27 -4.81
CA ASN A 140 -19.77 -8.19 -4.59
C ASN A 140 -19.53 -6.94 -5.48
N GLY A 141 -18.72 -7.06 -6.53
CA GLY A 141 -18.44 -5.99 -7.49
C GLY A 141 -17.54 -4.87 -6.98
N ARG A 142 -16.92 -4.99 -5.80
CA ARG A 142 -15.95 -4.02 -5.29
C ARG A 142 -14.56 -4.31 -5.86
N THR A 143 -13.66 -3.33 -5.78
CA THR A 143 -12.24 -3.50 -6.16
C THR A 143 -11.39 -3.35 -4.90
N PRO A 144 -11.08 -4.45 -4.19
CA PRO A 144 -10.20 -4.42 -3.02
C PRO A 144 -8.77 -4.06 -3.40
N ASN A 145 -7.97 -3.72 -2.39
CA ASN A 145 -6.51 -3.57 -2.52
C ASN A 145 -5.83 -4.59 -1.58
N PRO A 146 -5.53 -5.80 -2.08
CA PRO A 146 -5.00 -6.85 -1.21
C PRO A 146 -3.57 -6.57 -0.76
N ASP A 147 -2.81 -5.68 -1.41
CA ASP A 147 -1.45 -5.31 -0.96
C ASP A 147 -1.50 -4.51 0.36
N VAL A 148 -2.52 -3.67 0.55
CA VAL A 148 -2.76 -2.97 1.83
C VAL A 148 -3.04 -4.00 2.94
N PHE A 149 -3.92 -4.98 2.65
CA PHE A 149 -4.23 -6.05 3.60
C PHE A 149 -3.05 -6.97 3.85
N CYS A 150 -2.25 -7.29 2.84
CA CYS A 150 -1.05 -8.09 2.98
C CYS A 150 -0.04 -7.43 3.94
N ASN A 151 0.15 -6.11 3.84
CA ASN A 151 0.98 -5.41 4.81
C ASN A 151 0.37 -5.48 6.21
N ARG A 152 -0.93 -5.21 6.37
CA ARG A 152 -1.61 -5.22 7.68
C ARG A 152 -1.61 -6.61 8.35
N GLU A 153 -2.01 -7.63 7.62
CA GLU A 153 -2.34 -8.96 8.15
C GLU A 153 -1.15 -9.91 8.16
N ILE A 154 -0.22 -9.77 7.21
CA ILE A 154 0.89 -10.70 7.02
C ILE A 154 2.20 -10.07 7.46
N LYS A 155 2.67 -9.02 6.78
CA LYS A 155 3.99 -8.44 7.10
C LYS A 155 4.05 -7.82 8.50
N PHE A 156 3.05 -7.00 8.84
CA PHE A 156 2.92 -6.35 10.16
C PHE A 156 1.92 -7.04 11.08
N GLY A 157 1.35 -8.17 10.64
CA GLY A 157 0.49 -9.05 11.43
C GLY A 157 1.23 -10.35 11.73
N ALA A 158 0.90 -11.42 11.00
CA ALA A 158 1.40 -12.77 11.24
C ALA A 158 2.93 -12.87 11.36
N LEU A 159 3.69 -12.20 10.50
CA LEU A 159 5.15 -12.16 10.62
C LEU A 159 5.57 -11.46 11.90
N PHE A 160 5.10 -10.24 12.13
CA PHE A 160 5.45 -9.44 13.32
C PHE A 160 5.15 -10.21 14.61
N GLU A 161 3.97 -10.81 14.73
CA GLU A 161 3.55 -11.63 15.87
C GLU A 161 4.41 -12.89 16.04
N SER A 162 4.93 -13.44 14.94
CA SER A 162 5.82 -14.60 14.99
C SER A 162 7.25 -14.30 15.44
N ILE A 163 7.66 -13.03 15.47
CA ILE A 163 9.03 -12.61 15.82
C ILE A 163 9.10 -11.73 17.06
N ILE A 164 8.01 -11.05 17.43
CA ILE A 164 7.92 -10.16 18.59
C ILE A 164 6.76 -10.65 19.44
N SER A 165 7.06 -11.27 20.58
CA SER A 165 6.05 -11.62 21.58
C SER A 165 5.68 -10.39 22.44
N PRO A 166 4.55 -10.41 23.16
CA PRO A 166 4.17 -9.31 24.06
C PRO A 166 5.22 -8.97 25.13
N GLU A 167 6.02 -9.95 25.54
CA GLU A 167 7.09 -9.82 26.53
C GLU A 167 8.42 -9.37 25.90
N ASP A 168 8.54 -9.42 24.57
CA ASP A 168 9.76 -9.07 23.85
C ASP A 168 9.87 -7.55 23.64
N ASN A 169 10.83 -6.96 24.38
CA ASN A 169 11.14 -5.55 24.29
C ASN A 169 12.37 -5.22 23.43
N SER A 170 12.98 -6.22 22.81
CA SER A 170 14.30 -6.14 22.17
C SER A 170 14.30 -6.44 20.67
N THR A 171 13.24 -7.04 20.13
CA THR A 171 13.16 -7.40 18.71
C THR A 171 12.46 -6.32 17.88
N TRP A 172 12.95 -6.14 16.66
CA TRP A 172 12.49 -5.17 15.68
C TRP A 172 12.33 -5.80 14.31
N LEU A 173 11.39 -5.29 13.53
CA LEU A 173 11.17 -5.66 12.13
C LEU A 173 11.78 -4.60 11.21
N ALA A 174 12.62 -5.00 10.27
CA ALA A 174 13.06 -4.13 9.18
C ALA A 174 12.47 -4.59 7.85
N THR A 175 12.09 -3.64 7.00
CA THR A 175 11.59 -3.97 5.65
C THR A 175 12.17 -3.02 4.61
N GLY A 176 12.25 -3.48 3.37
CA GLY A 176 12.66 -2.65 2.22
C GLY A 176 11.54 -1.77 1.68
N HIS A 177 10.68 -1.23 2.54
CA HIS A 177 9.66 -0.27 2.09
C HIS A 177 10.24 1.14 1.94
N TYR A 178 9.81 1.81 0.88
CA TYR A 178 10.00 3.25 0.69
C TYR A 178 8.96 4.00 1.54
N ALA A 179 9.22 4.10 2.83
CA ALA A 179 8.48 4.92 3.79
C ALA A 179 9.41 5.33 4.91
N ARG A 180 9.09 6.39 5.65
CA ARG A 180 9.89 6.85 6.80
C ARG A 180 9.04 6.80 8.07
N ILE A 181 9.66 6.53 9.21
CA ILE A 181 9.02 6.72 10.52
C ILE A 181 9.65 7.96 11.14
N ALA A 182 8.82 8.91 11.54
CA ALA A 182 9.23 10.04 12.39
C ALA A 182 8.57 9.89 13.76
N TYR A 183 9.18 10.45 14.80
CA TYR A 183 8.60 10.43 16.14
C TYR A 183 8.14 11.83 16.54
N TYR A 184 6.92 11.89 17.08
CA TYR A 184 6.38 13.11 17.67
C TYR A 184 5.75 12.76 19.01
N ARG A 185 6.16 13.46 20.08
CA ARG A 185 5.70 13.18 21.45
C ARG A 185 5.80 11.69 21.83
N GLY A 186 6.90 11.03 21.43
CA GLY A 186 7.16 9.62 21.72
C GLY A 186 6.30 8.60 20.95
N LYS A 187 5.54 9.05 19.93
CA LYS A 187 4.71 8.18 19.07
C LYS A 187 5.23 8.17 17.64
N PRO A 188 5.25 6.99 16.98
CA PRO A 188 5.66 6.87 15.59
C PRO A 188 4.59 7.47 14.66
N ARG A 189 5.05 8.12 13.60
CA ARG A 189 4.27 8.65 12.49
C ARG A 189 4.81 8.08 11.19
N LEU A 190 3.92 7.57 10.35
CA LEU A 190 4.27 7.15 9.01
C LEU A 190 4.40 8.37 8.10
N MET A 191 5.57 8.54 7.52
CA MET A 191 5.94 9.67 6.68
C MET A 191 6.30 9.18 5.28
N ARG A 192 6.07 10.04 4.28
CA ARG A 192 6.46 9.75 2.90
C ARG A 192 7.98 9.57 2.77
N ALA A 193 8.39 8.66 1.90
CA ALA A 193 9.79 8.48 1.54
C ALA A 193 10.33 9.66 0.74
N LYS A 194 11.66 9.76 0.68
CA LYS A 194 12.35 10.75 -0.17
C LYS A 194 12.05 10.54 -1.66
N ASP A 195 11.98 9.29 -2.09
CA ASP A 195 11.58 8.94 -3.46
C ASP A 195 10.06 8.95 -3.61
N GLY A 196 9.50 10.09 -4.01
CA GLY A 196 8.05 10.24 -4.20
C GLY A 196 7.45 9.31 -5.26
N ASN A 197 8.24 8.81 -6.22
CA ASN A 197 7.77 7.89 -7.25
C ASN A 197 7.67 6.45 -6.74
N LYS A 198 8.44 6.12 -5.70
CA LYS A 198 8.44 4.82 -5.05
C LYS A 198 7.75 4.81 -3.69
N ASP A 199 7.25 5.95 -3.21
CA ASP A 199 6.56 6.07 -1.93
C ASP A 199 5.50 4.97 -1.74
N GLN A 200 5.65 4.23 -0.63
CA GLN A 200 4.81 3.09 -0.28
C GLN A 200 3.92 3.37 0.94
N THR A 201 3.84 4.62 1.42
CA THR A 201 2.99 4.95 2.57
C THR A 201 1.51 4.65 2.33
N TYR A 202 1.05 4.73 1.08
CA TYR A 202 -0.29 4.31 0.68
C TYR A 202 -0.58 2.85 1.05
N TYR A 203 0.35 1.94 0.82
CA TYR A 203 0.21 0.51 1.13
C TYR A 203 0.37 0.19 2.62
N LEU A 204 1.01 1.09 3.37
CA LEU A 204 1.22 0.99 4.81
C LEU A 204 0.18 1.76 5.62
N SER A 205 -0.80 2.39 4.96
CA SER A 205 -1.80 3.28 5.58
C SER A 205 -2.66 2.61 6.66
N SER A 206 -2.77 1.28 6.64
CA SER A 206 -3.52 0.50 7.63
C SER A 206 -2.64 -0.18 8.69
N VAL A 207 -1.33 0.11 8.73
CA VAL A 207 -0.42 -0.41 9.75
C VAL A 207 -0.50 0.49 10.99
N GLY A 208 -0.89 -0.08 12.12
CA GLY A 208 -1.12 0.67 13.37
C GLY A 208 0.15 1.08 14.12
N GLU A 209 0.01 2.03 15.04
CA GLU A 209 1.08 2.61 15.87
C GLU A 209 1.95 1.54 16.54
N SER A 210 1.32 0.51 17.12
CA SER A 210 2.01 -0.55 17.87
C SER A 210 3.02 -1.31 17.02
N ARG A 211 2.70 -1.54 15.74
CA ARG A 211 3.58 -2.22 14.78
C ARG A 211 4.69 -1.28 14.32
N LEU A 212 4.36 -0.02 14.00
CA LEU A 212 5.35 0.97 13.57
C LEU A 212 6.39 1.28 14.65
N ARG A 213 6.02 1.20 15.94
CA ARG A 213 6.92 1.46 17.07
C ARG A 213 8.16 0.54 17.09
N ARG A 214 8.07 -0.66 16.53
CA ARG A 214 9.14 -1.67 16.44
C ARG A 214 9.55 -1.94 14.98
N THR A 215 9.38 -0.96 14.10
CA THR A 215 9.65 -1.11 12.66
C THR A 215 10.77 -0.18 12.21
N LEU A 216 11.61 -0.64 11.28
CA LEU A 216 12.64 0.13 10.60
C LEU A 216 12.39 0.14 9.09
N PHE A 217 12.64 1.30 8.47
CA PHE A 217 12.69 1.46 7.01
C PHE A 217 14.06 2.04 6.58
N PRO A 218 15.12 1.21 6.53
CA PRO A 218 16.49 1.69 6.33
C PRO A 218 16.75 2.38 4.99
N ILE A 219 15.86 2.21 4.01
CA ILE A 219 16.01 2.79 2.66
C ILE A 219 15.18 4.05 2.43
N SER A 220 14.56 4.59 3.47
CA SER A 220 13.57 5.68 3.37
C SER A 220 14.08 6.98 2.74
N ASP A 221 15.38 7.26 2.90
CA ASP A 221 16.06 8.45 2.40
C ASP A 221 16.86 8.20 1.09
N LEU A 222 16.64 7.06 0.46
CA LEU A 222 17.31 6.65 -0.77
C LEU A 222 16.33 6.62 -1.96
N THR A 223 16.85 6.94 -3.14
CA THR A 223 16.09 6.81 -4.39
C THR A 223 16.30 5.42 -4.99
N LYS A 224 15.36 4.94 -5.81
CA LYS A 224 15.53 3.64 -6.47
C LYS A 224 16.85 3.51 -7.27
N PRO A 225 17.29 4.54 -8.04
CA PRO A 225 18.61 4.51 -8.66
C PRO A 225 19.76 4.35 -7.64
N SER A 226 19.72 5.08 -6.52
CA SER A 226 20.72 4.95 -5.45
C SER A 226 20.74 3.54 -4.86
N ILE A 227 19.58 2.93 -4.66
CA ILE A 227 19.47 1.54 -4.19
C ILE A 227 20.12 0.56 -5.17
N ARG A 228 19.89 0.71 -6.47
CA ARG A 228 20.54 -0.15 -7.47
C ARG A 228 22.06 0.03 -7.49
N ALA A 229 22.53 1.28 -7.41
CA ALA A 229 23.97 1.56 -7.34
C ALA A 229 24.62 0.93 -6.11
N LEU A 230 24.00 1.06 -4.93
CA LEU A 230 24.48 0.43 -3.69
C LEU A 230 24.49 -1.10 -3.80
N ALA A 231 23.46 -1.70 -4.41
CA ALA A 231 23.43 -3.15 -4.61
C ALA A 231 24.59 -3.64 -5.47
N GLN A 232 24.96 -2.88 -6.52
CA GLN A 232 26.12 -3.18 -7.36
C GLN A 232 27.44 -2.99 -6.60
N GLU A 233 27.60 -1.87 -5.88
CA GLU A 233 28.79 -1.58 -5.06
C GLU A 233 29.06 -2.68 -4.02
N MET A 234 28.01 -3.15 -3.36
CA MET A 234 28.10 -4.21 -2.35
C MET A 234 28.22 -5.61 -2.97
N ASN A 235 28.17 -5.72 -4.31
CA ASN A 235 28.14 -6.97 -5.06
C ASN A 235 27.05 -7.92 -4.56
N LEU A 236 25.82 -7.41 -4.45
CA LEU A 236 24.66 -8.21 -4.05
C LEU A 236 24.13 -9.03 -5.24
N PRO A 237 23.83 -10.33 -5.05
CA PRO A 237 23.28 -11.19 -6.11
C PRO A 237 22.01 -10.67 -6.80
N THR A 238 21.25 -9.81 -6.12
CA THR A 238 19.98 -9.26 -6.58
C THR A 238 20.10 -7.89 -7.24
N ALA A 239 21.31 -7.37 -7.46
CA ALA A 239 21.53 -6.02 -8.00
C ALA A 239 20.86 -5.77 -9.36
N GLU A 240 20.88 -6.78 -10.23
CA GLU A 240 20.30 -6.72 -11.57
C GLU A 240 18.84 -7.20 -11.62
N ARG A 241 18.28 -7.62 -10.48
CA ARG A 241 16.93 -8.17 -10.43
C ARG A 241 15.89 -7.12 -10.86
N GLY A 242 14.93 -7.57 -11.66
CA GLY A 242 13.76 -6.78 -12.06
C GLY A 242 12.88 -6.39 -10.87
N GLU A 243 12.00 -5.42 -11.07
CA GLU A 243 10.98 -5.13 -10.07
C GLU A 243 9.91 -6.21 -10.10
N SER A 244 9.45 -6.65 -8.93
CA SER A 244 8.28 -7.52 -8.84
C SER A 244 7.04 -6.68 -9.16
N MET A 245 6.28 -7.06 -10.18
CA MET A 245 4.96 -6.49 -10.45
C MET A 245 3.86 -7.52 -10.11
N GLY A 246 2.61 -7.07 -10.10
CA GLY A 246 1.47 -7.93 -9.81
C GLY A 246 1.09 -7.95 -8.33
N LEU A 247 0.15 -8.84 -8.00
CA LEU A 247 -0.36 -8.99 -6.65
C LEU A 247 0.74 -9.57 -5.75
N CYS A 248 0.94 -9.00 -4.55
CA CYS A 248 1.98 -9.46 -3.65
C CYS A 248 1.88 -10.98 -3.42
N PHE A 249 2.98 -11.72 -3.66
CA PHE A 249 3.12 -13.18 -3.52
C PHE A 249 2.39 -14.07 -4.53
N VAL A 250 1.38 -13.58 -5.25
CA VAL A 250 0.68 -14.34 -6.31
C VAL A 250 1.34 -14.20 -7.68
N GLY A 251 2.21 -13.19 -7.83
CA GLY A 251 3.04 -12.95 -9.02
C GLY A 251 2.34 -12.18 -10.14
N GLU A 252 3.03 -12.04 -11.28
CA GLU A 252 2.48 -11.39 -12.48
C GLU A 252 1.53 -12.33 -13.24
N ARG A 253 0.26 -12.34 -12.86
CA ARG A 253 -0.76 -13.03 -13.68
C ARG A 253 -1.12 -12.15 -14.87
N ARG A 254 -0.56 -12.46 -16.05
CA ARG A 254 -0.81 -11.75 -17.34
C ARG A 254 -2.30 -11.60 -17.68
N LYS A 255 -3.18 -12.44 -17.12
CA LYS A 255 -4.64 -12.37 -17.24
C LYS A 255 -5.29 -12.53 -15.87
N PHE A 256 -5.30 -11.45 -15.10
CA PHE A 256 -5.91 -11.42 -13.76
C PHE A 256 -7.38 -11.89 -13.74
N ASP A 257 -8.14 -11.60 -14.81
CA ASP A 257 -9.52 -12.07 -14.95
C ASP A 257 -9.63 -13.59 -15.02
N GLN A 258 -8.66 -14.27 -15.65
CA GLN A 258 -8.65 -15.74 -15.71
C GLN A 258 -8.37 -16.34 -14.33
N PHE A 259 -7.40 -15.76 -13.61
CA PHE A 259 -7.11 -16.16 -12.24
C PHE A 259 -8.34 -16.04 -11.33
N LEU A 260 -9.06 -14.91 -11.39
CA LEU A 260 -10.28 -14.76 -10.58
C LEU A 260 -11.41 -15.73 -10.98
N SER A 261 -11.47 -16.14 -12.25
CA SER A 261 -12.51 -17.07 -12.73
C SER A 261 -12.38 -18.49 -12.17
N GLU A 262 -11.22 -18.84 -11.61
CA GLU A 262 -11.01 -20.12 -10.90
C GLU A 262 -11.68 -20.12 -9.52
N TYR A 263 -11.93 -18.94 -8.93
CA TYR A 263 -12.47 -18.79 -7.57
C TYR A 263 -13.85 -18.15 -7.51
N ILE A 264 -14.19 -17.29 -8.48
CA ILE A 264 -15.45 -16.57 -8.50
C ILE A 264 -16.28 -17.08 -9.69
N PRO A 265 -17.43 -17.74 -9.43
CA PRO A 265 -18.32 -18.16 -10.50
C PRO A 265 -18.73 -16.97 -11.39
N PRO A 266 -18.78 -17.15 -12.72
CA PRO A 266 -19.23 -16.09 -13.61
C PRO A 266 -20.67 -15.72 -13.29
N SER A 267 -20.91 -14.42 -13.14
CA SER A 267 -22.24 -13.84 -12.93
C SER A 267 -22.47 -12.77 -14.00
N SER A 268 -22.93 -13.22 -15.16
CA SER A 268 -23.10 -12.35 -16.32
C SER A 268 -24.26 -11.37 -16.10
N GLY A 269 -24.11 -10.18 -16.65
CA GLY A 269 -25.10 -9.12 -16.55
C GLY A 269 -24.97 -8.11 -17.69
N PRO A 270 -25.97 -7.23 -17.87
CA PRO A 270 -25.98 -6.29 -18.98
C PRO A 270 -24.98 -5.15 -18.77
N ILE A 271 -24.41 -4.67 -19.87
CA ILE A 271 -23.68 -3.40 -19.94
C ILE A 271 -24.62 -2.36 -20.54
N LEU A 272 -24.93 -1.31 -19.80
CA LEU A 272 -25.92 -0.30 -20.15
C LEU A 272 -25.25 1.06 -20.36
N LEU A 273 -25.55 1.72 -21.49
CA LEU A 273 -25.10 3.08 -21.76
C LEU A 273 -25.91 4.08 -20.93
N TYR A 274 -25.24 4.82 -20.04
CA TYR A 274 -25.86 5.86 -19.22
C TYR A 274 -25.90 7.19 -19.98
N PRO A 275 -26.98 8.00 -19.86
CA PRO A 275 -28.20 7.77 -19.08
C PRO A 275 -29.33 7.07 -19.86
N SER A 276 -29.14 6.74 -21.14
CA SER A 276 -30.22 6.18 -21.98
C SER A 276 -30.64 4.76 -21.55
N MET A 277 -29.85 4.11 -20.71
CA MET A 277 -30.01 2.72 -20.24
C MET A 277 -30.10 1.70 -21.38
N LYS A 278 -29.59 2.04 -22.56
CA LYS A 278 -29.57 1.14 -23.72
C LYS A 278 -28.53 0.05 -23.47
N GLN A 279 -28.91 -1.21 -23.60
CA GLN A 279 -27.94 -2.31 -23.55
C GLN A 279 -26.99 -2.24 -24.75
N VAL A 280 -25.69 -2.23 -24.46
CA VAL A 280 -24.61 -2.16 -25.45
C VAL A 280 -23.74 -3.41 -25.47
N GLY A 281 -23.90 -4.31 -24.49
CA GLY A 281 -23.21 -5.58 -24.40
C GLY A 281 -23.53 -6.32 -23.10
N GLU A 282 -22.72 -7.32 -22.77
CA GLU A 282 -22.78 -8.11 -21.54
C GLU A 282 -21.38 -8.26 -20.94
N HIS A 283 -21.29 -8.30 -19.61
CA HIS A 283 -20.05 -8.58 -18.89
C HIS A 283 -20.08 -9.99 -18.29
N LYS A 284 -18.92 -10.55 -17.95
CA LYS A 284 -18.78 -11.92 -17.40
C LYS A 284 -18.77 -11.99 -15.87
N GLY A 285 -19.25 -10.93 -15.21
CA GLY A 285 -19.06 -10.70 -13.78
C GLY A 285 -18.66 -9.27 -13.45
N LEU A 286 -19.19 -8.72 -12.37
CA LEU A 286 -18.89 -7.34 -11.94
C LEU A 286 -17.43 -7.14 -11.53
N HIS A 287 -16.74 -8.21 -11.12
CA HIS A 287 -15.33 -8.18 -10.72
C HIS A 287 -14.36 -7.93 -11.88
N THR A 288 -14.78 -8.21 -13.12
CA THR A 288 -13.92 -8.13 -14.33
C THR A 288 -13.53 -6.70 -14.73
N LEU A 289 -14.25 -5.70 -14.23
CA LEU A 289 -14.03 -4.30 -14.56
C LEU A 289 -14.08 -3.42 -13.31
N THR A 290 -13.28 -2.37 -13.26
CA THR A 290 -13.28 -1.36 -12.18
C THR A 290 -13.84 -0.04 -12.67
N ILE A 291 -14.42 0.77 -11.77
CA ILE A 291 -14.89 2.13 -12.11
C ILE A 291 -13.76 2.94 -12.75
N GLY A 292 -14.06 3.57 -13.89
CA GLY A 292 -13.13 4.32 -14.74
C GLY A 292 -12.36 3.47 -15.76
N GLN A 293 -12.48 2.14 -15.71
CA GLN A 293 -11.85 1.25 -16.70
C GLN A 293 -12.61 1.30 -18.02
N ASN A 294 -11.87 1.24 -19.13
CA ASN A 294 -12.47 1.01 -20.46
C ASN A 294 -13.05 -0.41 -20.53
N ALA A 295 -14.36 -0.52 -20.72
CA ALA A 295 -15.11 -1.76 -20.79
C ALA A 295 -14.83 -2.58 -22.06
N ARG A 296 -14.23 -1.97 -23.11
CA ARG A 296 -13.86 -2.63 -24.38
C ARG A 296 -15.00 -3.44 -25.02
N VAL A 297 -16.21 -2.89 -24.99
CA VAL A 297 -17.40 -3.54 -25.57
C VAL A 297 -17.24 -3.64 -27.09
N PRO A 298 -17.34 -4.85 -27.69
CA PRO A 298 -17.20 -5.04 -29.13
C PRO A 298 -18.23 -4.24 -29.95
N GLY A 299 -17.84 -3.77 -31.14
CA GLY A 299 -18.74 -3.08 -32.07
C GLY A 299 -19.09 -1.63 -31.69
N GLN A 300 -18.53 -1.09 -30.60
CA GLN A 300 -18.77 0.29 -30.21
C GLN A 300 -17.81 1.26 -30.92
N PRO A 301 -18.30 2.37 -31.51
CA PRO A 301 -17.47 3.31 -32.26
C PRO A 301 -16.55 4.14 -31.35
N LYS A 302 -16.91 4.26 -30.06
CA LYS A 302 -16.13 4.96 -29.03
C LYS A 302 -15.78 4.01 -27.89
N LYS A 303 -14.72 4.35 -27.15
CA LYS A 303 -14.40 3.68 -25.89
C LYS A 303 -15.51 3.99 -24.87
N LEU A 304 -15.91 2.98 -24.13
CA LEU A 304 -16.90 3.10 -23.07
C LEU A 304 -16.22 2.87 -21.72
N PHE A 305 -16.46 3.73 -20.75
CA PHE A 305 -15.85 3.70 -19.42
C PHE A 305 -16.88 3.34 -18.36
N VAL A 306 -16.53 2.46 -17.42
CA VAL A 306 -17.43 2.05 -16.33
C VAL A 306 -17.64 3.22 -15.35
N ALA A 307 -18.84 3.78 -15.32
CA ALA A 307 -19.22 4.83 -14.39
C ALA A 307 -19.70 4.26 -13.05
N ARG A 308 -20.52 3.21 -13.08
CA ARG A 308 -21.14 2.60 -11.89
C ARG A 308 -21.35 1.10 -12.07
N LYS A 309 -21.56 0.42 -10.94
CA LYS A 309 -22.01 -0.97 -10.86
C LYS A 309 -23.25 -1.00 -9.99
N GLU A 310 -24.36 -1.46 -10.52
CA GLU A 310 -25.66 -1.37 -9.84
C GLU A 310 -26.60 -2.48 -10.30
N GLY A 311 -27.25 -3.16 -9.37
CA GLY A 311 -28.24 -4.20 -9.69
C GLY A 311 -27.71 -5.34 -10.57
N GLY A 312 -26.44 -5.70 -10.46
CA GLY A 312 -25.82 -6.71 -11.32
C GLY A 312 -25.40 -6.21 -12.71
N ALA A 313 -25.63 -4.93 -13.04
CA ALA A 313 -25.28 -4.32 -14.31
C ALA A 313 -24.04 -3.40 -14.21
N LEU A 314 -23.38 -3.19 -15.35
CA LEU A 314 -22.35 -2.16 -15.52
C LEU A 314 -22.93 -0.97 -16.27
N LEU A 315 -22.90 0.21 -15.64
CA LEU A 315 -23.28 1.46 -16.30
C LEU A 315 -22.04 2.11 -16.91
N VAL A 316 -22.08 2.36 -18.22
CA VAL A 316 -20.94 2.91 -18.98
C VAL A 316 -21.26 4.24 -19.65
N VAL A 317 -20.22 5.03 -19.90
CA VAL A 317 -20.27 6.36 -20.54
C VAL A 317 -19.22 6.45 -21.65
N ASP A 318 -19.44 7.28 -22.68
CA ASP A 318 -18.59 7.35 -23.88
C ASP A 318 -17.50 8.45 -23.83
N ASP A 319 -17.39 9.15 -22.70
CA ASP A 319 -16.38 10.19 -22.44
C ASP A 319 -15.67 9.93 -21.11
N VAL A 320 -14.34 10.04 -21.12
CA VAL A 320 -13.49 9.93 -19.92
C VAL A 320 -13.71 11.09 -18.93
N ASN A 321 -14.22 12.23 -19.42
CA ASN A 321 -14.54 13.40 -18.60
C ASN A 321 -16.02 13.46 -18.20
N HIS A 322 -16.80 12.41 -18.48
CA HIS A 322 -18.23 12.41 -18.21
C HIS A 322 -18.51 12.65 -16.71
N PRO A 323 -19.46 13.54 -16.33
CA PRO A 323 -19.73 13.88 -14.93
C PRO A 323 -20.03 12.69 -14.02
N ALA A 324 -20.62 11.62 -14.55
CA ALA A 324 -20.89 10.38 -13.81
C ALA A 324 -19.62 9.62 -13.34
N LEU A 325 -18.44 9.91 -13.90
CA LEU A 325 -17.15 9.40 -13.42
C LEU A 325 -16.55 10.26 -12.31
N LEU A 326 -17.06 11.48 -12.11
CA LEU A 326 -16.57 12.42 -11.11
C LEU A 326 -17.29 12.22 -9.79
N CYS A 327 -16.58 12.48 -8.71
CA CYS A 327 -17.10 12.35 -7.36
C CYS A 327 -16.60 13.51 -6.50
N THR A 328 -17.52 14.19 -5.81
CA THR A 328 -17.22 15.29 -4.89
C THR A 328 -17.21 14.86 -3.42
N SER A 329 -17.70 13.66 -3.10
CA SER A 329 -17.61 13.13 -1.75
C SER A 329 -17.61 11.61 -1.70
N VAL A 330 -16.78 11.02 -0.84
CA VAL A 330 -16.78 9.58 -0.57
C VAL A 330 -17.15 9.34 0.88
N THR A 331 -17.88 8.27 1.13
CA THR A 331 -18.13 7.77 2.48
C THR A 331 -17.10 6.70 2.81
N LEU A 332 -16.37 6.91 3.90
CA LEU A 332 -15.37 6.01 4.44
C LEU A 332 -16.02 5.19 5.56
N VAL A 333 -15.88 3.87 5.44
CA VAL A 333 -16.24 2.90 6.46
C VAL A 333 -14.96 2.39 7.12
N ASP A 334 -15.04 1.99 8.38
CA ASP A 334 -13.92 1.40 9.15
C ASP A 334 -12.65 2.26 9.17
N TRP A 335 -12.81 3.59 9.22
CA TRP A 335 -11.71 4.53 9.32
C TRP A 335 -10.89 4.30 10.59
N LYS A 336 -9.56 4.30 10.44
CA LYS A 336 -8.62 4.21 11.56
C LYS A 336 -7.48 5.20 11.34
N TRP A 337 -7.16 5.93 12.40
CA TRP A 337 -5.90 6.66 12.49
C TRP A 337 -4.75 5.68 12.76
N ILE A 338 -3.57 5.97 12.21
CA ILE A 338 -2.36 5.18 12.51
C ILE A 338 -2.00 5.34 13.98
N SER A 339 -2.02 6.58 14.48
CA SER A 339 -1.76 6.86 15.89
C SER A 339 -3.05 6.71 16.69
N GLU A 340 -2.93 6.20 17.92
CA GLU A 340 -4.07 5.87 18.77
C GLU A 340 -3.97 6.56 20.13
N GLY A 341 -5.13 6.79 20.77
CA GLY A 341 -5.24 7.09 22.20
C GLY A 341 -4.42 8.29 22.70
N ASN A 342 -4.38 9.40 21.95
CA ASN A 342 -3.67 10.61 22.34
C ASN A 342 -4.48 11.88 22.05
N ASP A 343 -4.07 12.99 22.65
CA ASP A 343 -4.81 14.26 22.55
C ASP A 343 -4.80 14.85 21.13
N GLU A 344 -3.78 14.59 20.33
CA GLU A 344 -3.76 14.99 18.92
C GLU A 344 -4.90 14.30 18.14
N ILE A 345 -5.11 12.98 18.33
CA ILE A 345 -6.22 12.29 17.68
C ILE A 345 -7.57 12.82 18.17
N LYS A 346 -7.71 13.16 19.46
CA LYS A 346 -8.93 13.78 19.98
C LYS A 346 -9.18 15.15 19.34
N GLU A 347 -8.14 15.96 19.16
CA GLU A 347 -8.21 17.25 18.48
C GLU A 347 -8.62 17.07 17.00
N LEU A 348 -8.00 16.13 16.28
CA LEU A 348 -8.34 15.82 14.89
C LEU A 348 -9.78 15.31 14.75
N ASP A 349 -10.23 14.42 15.64
CA ASP A 349 -11.61 13.94 15.68
C ASP A 349 -12.59 15.06 16.05
N GLY A 350 -12.20 15.98 16.93
CA GLY A 350 -12.97 17.18 17.26
C GLY A 350 -13.13 18.11 16.06
N GLN A 351 -12.04 18.39 15.33
CA GLN A 351 -12.08 19.14 14.08
C GLN A 351 -12.95 18.45 13.03
N ALA A 352 -12.83 17.12 12.88
CA ALA A 352 -13.64 16.36 11.95
C ALA A 352 -15.13 16.35 12.34
N SER A 353 -15.47 16.52 13.61
CA SER A 353 -16.86 16.59 14.10
C SER A 353 -17.44 18.02 14.02
N SER A 354 -16.62 19.02 13.73
CA SER A 354 -17.07 20.40 13.54
C SER A 354 -17.87 20.57 12.24
N SER A 355 -18.66 21.64 12.16
CA SER A 355 -19.41 22.00 10.94
C SER A 355 -18.48 22.30 9.75
N GLU A 356 -17.28 22.83 10.01
CA GLU A 356 -16.27 23.09 9.00
C GLU A 356 -15.66 21.78 8.50
N GLY A 357 -15.36 20.86 9.43
CA GLY A 357 -14.65 19.61 9.19
C GLY A 357 -13.14 19.79 9.17
N MET A 358 -12.40 18.69 9.07
CA MET A 358 -10.94 18.73 9.12
C MET A 358 -10.33 18.76 7.72
N PRO A 359 -9.51 19.77 7.38
CA PRO A 359 -8.82 19.81 6.08
C PRO A 359 -7.79 18.69 5.98
N ILE A 360 -7.81 17.94 4.88
CA ILE A 360 -6.85 16.87 4.61
C ILE A 360 -6.35 16.89 3.17
N LEU A 361 -5.23 16.21 2.94
CA LEU A 361 -4.86 15.72 1.62
C LEU A 361 -5.22 14.24 1.52
N ALA A 362 -6.03 13.88 0.53
CA ALA A 362 -6.52 12.52 0.34
C ALA A 362 -5.96 11.89 -0.94
N GLN A 363 -5.61 10.61 -0.87
CA GLN A 363 -5.16 9.82 -2.01
C GLN A 363 -6.05 8.58 -2.13
N ILE A 364 -6.79 8.45 -3.23
CA ILE A 364 -7.79 7.38 -3.40
C ILE A 364 -7.18 6.17 -4.12
N ARG A 365 -6.14 6.38 -4.95
CA ARG A 365 -5.44 5.33 -5.70
C ARG A 365 -3.93 5.52 -5.58
N HIS A 366 -3.19 4.41 -5.63
CA HIS A 366 -1.73 4.47 -5.72
C HIS A 366 -1.30 5.31 -6.94
N ARG A 367 -0.26 6.14 -6.78
CA ARG A 367 0.25 7.15 -7.74
C ARG A 367 -0.68 8.33 -8.07
N MET A 368 -1.86 8.42 -7.46
CA MET A 368 -2.67 9.64 -7.55
C MET A 368 -1.98 10.76 -6.75
N THR A 369 -1.85 11.95 -7.32
CA THR A 369 -1.47 13.15 -6.55
C THR A 369 -2.51 13.39 -5.46
N PRO A 370 -2.11 13.55 -4.19
CA PRO A 370 -3.06 13.84 -3.12
C PRO A 370 -3.86 15.10 -3.43
N VAL A 371 -5.17 15.03 -3.22
CA VAL A 371 -6.10 16.12 -3.48
C VAL A 371 -6.59 16.72 -2.16
N PRO A 372 -6.76 18.05 -2.08
CA PRO A 372 -7.33 18.68 -0.91
C PRO A 372 -8.79 18.27 -0.74
N GLY A 373 -9.17 18.02 0.50
CA GLY A 373 -10.52 17.67 0.89
C GLY A 373 -10.81 18.02 2.33
N VAL A 374 -12.05 17.76 2.74
CA VAL A 374 -12.52 17.97 4.11
C VAL A 374 -13.09 16.67 4.63
N LEU A 375 -12.53 16.18 5.74
CA LEU A 375 -12.99 15.01 6.46
C LEU A 375 -14.03 15.43 7.52
N ARG A 376 -15.22 14.83 7.46
CA ARG A 376 -16.30 15.07 8.41
C ARG A 376 -16.77 13.78 9.07
N LYS A 377 -16.84 13.76 10.39
CA LYS A 377 -17.39 12.64 11.17
C LYS A 377 -18.91 12.76 11.14
N SER A 378 -19.58 11.73 10.63
CA SER A 378 -21.03 11.64 10.47
C SER A 378 -21.62 10.52 11.32
#